data_AF-X1TFM3-F1
#
_entry.id   AF-X1TFM3-F1
#
_cell.length_a   1.000
_cell.length_b   1.000
_cell.length_c   1.000
_cell.angle_alpha   90.00
_cell.angle_beta   90.00
_cell.angle_gamma   90.00
#
_symmetry.space_group_name_H-M   'P 1'
#
loop_
_entity.id
_entity.type
_entity.pdbx_description
1 polymer ?
#
loop_
_entity_poly.entity_id
_entity_poly.type
_entity_poly.pdbx_seq_one_letter_code
_entity_poly.pdbx_strand_id
1 'polypeptide(L)' 'DYIWVDPGSIQSFTASFAMPNKDIRLRIGSFHWTETEWVQDDYRYVDILLGEAPPEEGVVQLVSVNTYVVR' A
#
# COMPACT_ATOMS: atom_id res chain seq x y z
N ASP A 1 -3.20 -9.71 2.62
CA ASP A 1 -2.00 -9.75 3.47
C ASP A 1 -1.90 -8.43 4.21
N TYR A 2 -1.30 -8.41 5.40
CA TYR A 2 -1.08 -7.19 6.18
C TYR A 2 0.30 -7.23 6.83
N ILE A 3 0.95 -6.07 6.92
CA ILE A 3 2.22 -5.88 7.62
C ILE A 3 2.02 -4.84 8.72
N TRP A 4 2.66 -5.07 9.87
CA TRP A 4 2.75 -4.08 10.94
C TRP A 4 3.99 -3.24 10.70
N VAL A 5 3.82 -1.92 10.78
CA VAL A 5 4.92 -0.97 10.57
C VAL A 5 5.05 -0.15 11.84
N ASP A 6 6.23 -0.21 12.46
CA ASP A 6 6.53 0.61 13.62
C ASP A 6 6.57 2.10 13.23
N PRO A 7 6.18 3.02 14.15
CA PRO A 7 6.26 4.45 13.89
C PRO A 7 7.64 4.89 13.41
N GLY A 8 7.68 5.64 12.30
CA GLY A 8 8.92 6.15 11.70
C GLY A 8 9.71 5.14 10.88
N SER A 9 9.25 3.90 10.75
CA SER A 9 9.91 2.88 9.93
C SER A 9 9.44 2.89 8.48
N ILE A 10 10.37 2.63 7.56
CA ILE A 10 10.06 2.40 6.15
C ILE A 10 10.14 0.90 5.91
N GLN A 11 9.06 0.32 5.38
CA GLN A 11 8.98 -1.10 5.05
C GLN A 11 8.64 -1.27 3.57
N SER A 12 9.15 -2.34 2.96
CA SER A 12 8.79 -2.78 1.62
C SER A 12 8.17 -4.16 1.70
N PHE A 13 7.15 -4.41 0.88
CA PHE A 13 6.52 -5.73 0.78
C PHE A 13 6.40 -6.16 -0.68
N THR A 14 6.53 -7.45 -0.90
CA THR A 14 6.33 -8.08 -2.21
C THR A 14 5.23 -9.13 -2.06
N ALA A 15 4.23 -9.07 -2.92
CA ALA A 15 3.14 -10.03 -2.95
C ALA A 15 2.96 -10.60 -4.36
N SER A 16 2.61 -11.88 -4.41
CA SER A 16 2.28 -12.59 -5.65
C SER A 16 0.89 -13.21 -5.50
N PHE A 17 0.08 -13.11 -6.55
CA PHE A 17 -1.24 -13.73 -6.60
C PHE A 17 -1.45 -14.33 -7.99
N ALA A 18 -2.21 -15.42 -8.07
CA ALA A 18 -2.70 -15.93 -9.35
C ALA A 18 -3.90 -15.07 -9.78
N MET A 19 -3.93 -14.61 -11.03
CA MET A 19 -5.09 -13.90 -11.57
C MET A 19 -6.19 -14.89 -11.95
N PRO A 20 -7.34 -14.92 -11.25
CA PRO A 20 -8.43 -15.82 -11.63
C PRO A 20 -9.21 -15.32 -12.86
N ASN A 21 -9.16 -14.01 -13.13
CA ASN A 21 -9.85 -13.32 -14.23
C ASN A 21 -8.90 -12.36 -14.96
N LYS A 22 -9.29 -11.92 -16.17
CA LYS A 22 -8.49 -11.06 -17.06
C LYS A 22 -8.43 -9.58 -16.64
N ASP A 23 -9.18 -9.22 -15.61
CA ASP A 23 -9.30 -7.87 -15.08
C ASP A 23 -9.32 -7.98 -13.56
N ILE A 24 -8.32 -7.40 -12.92
CA ILE A 24 -8.21 -7.35 -11.47
C ILE A 24 -7.86 -5.94 -11.00
N ARG A 25 -8.39 -5.58 -9.82
CA ARG A 25 -8.02 -4.36 -9.11
C ARG A 25 -7.27 -4.72 -7.84
N LEU A 26 -5.97 -4.42 -7.79
CA LEU A 26 -5.20 -4.48 -6.56
C LEU A 26 -5.44 -3.22 -5.74
N ARG A 27 -5.76 -3.36 -4.46
CA ARG A 27 -6.00 -2.26 -3.53
C ARG A 27 -4.94 -2.31 -2.43
N ILE A 28 -4.32 -1.17 -2.14
CA ILE A 28 -3.33 -1.00 -1.09
C ILE A 28 -3.83 0.14 -0.21
N GLY A 29 -3.93 -0.12 1.09
CA GLY A 29 -4.29 0.91 2.07
C GLY A 29 -3.41 0.82 3.31
N SER A 30 -3.09 1.96 3.89
CA SER A 30 -2.49 2.05 5.21
C SER A 30 -3.56 2.47 6.22
N PHE A 31 -3.44 1.94 7.43
CA PHE A 31 -4.33 2.23 8.54
C PHE A 31 -3.48 2.44 9.78
N HIS A 32 -3.89 3.37 10.65
CA HIS A 32 -3.28 3.54 11.96
C HIS A 32 -4.34 3.31 13.05
N TRP A 33 -3.90 2.75 14.16
CA TRP A 33 -4.75 2.51 15.32
C TRP A 33 -4.73 3.73 16.23
N THR A 34 -5.91 4.24 16.57
CA THR A 34 -6.07 5.44 17.42
C THR A 34 -6.40 5.08 18.87
N GLU A 35 -6.09 3.87 19.30
CA GLU A 35 -6.53 3.26 20.58
C GLU A 35 -8.03 2.94 20.65
N THR A 36 -8.84 3.50 19.75
CA THR A 36 -10.31 3.30 19.70
C THR A 36 -10.77 2.68 18.40
N GLU A 37 -10.19 3.10 17.27
CA GLU A 37 -10.54 2.58 15.95
C GLU A 37 -9.37 2.60 14.96
N TRP A 38 -9.53 1.82 13.90
CA TRP A 38 -8.64 1.81 12.75
C TRP A 38 -9.04 2.92 11.79
N VAL A 39 -8.19 3.94 11.68
CA VAL A 39 -8.40 5.05 10.74
C VAL A 39 -7.56 4.80 9.50
N GLN A 40 -8.18 4.89 8.33
CA GLN A 40 -7.48 4.80 7.06
C GLN A 40 -6.66 6.08 6.82
N ASP A 41 -5.37 5.91 6.51
CA ASP A 41 -4.44 7.01 6.24
C ASP A 41 -4.26 7.21 4.73
N ASP A 42 -3.68 6.22 4.05
CA ASP A 42 -3.56 6.21 2.58
C ASP A 42 -4.38 5.11 1.92
N TYR A 43 -4.76 5.38 0.67
CA TYR A 43 -5.38 4.39 -0.22
C TYR A 43 -4.91 4.59 -1.66
N ARG A 44 -4.49 3.49 -2.30
CA ARG A 44 -4.14 3.43 -3.71
C ARG A 44 -4.71 2.15 -4.31
N TYR A 45 -4.91 2.18 -5.62
CA TYR A 45 -5.26 0.99 -6.38
C TYR A 45 -4.55 0.99 -7.72
N VAL A 46 -4.33 -0.20 -8.26
CA VAL A 46 -3.87 -0.41 -9.63
C VAL A 46 -4.77 -1.44 -10.29
N ASP A 47 -5.24 -1.11 -11.47
CA ASP A 47 -5.97 -2.03 -12.34
C ASP A 47 -4.96 -2.76 -13.21
N ILE A 48 -5.07 -4.08 -13.29
CA ILE A 48 -4.19 -4.92 -14.10
C ILE A 48 -5.06 -5.69 -15.08
N LEU A 49 -4.89 -5.36 -16.36
CA LEU A 49 -5.63 -5.93 -17.49
C LEU A 49 -4.74 -6.89 -18.29
N LEU A 50 -5.33 -8.00 -18.77
CA LEU A 50 -4.60 -8.98 -19.58
C LEU A 50 -4.31 -8.42 -20.99
N GLY A 51 -3.03 -8.23 -21.32
CA GLY A 51 -2.59 -7.78 -22.65
C GLY A 51 -1.95 -6.39 -22.69
N GLU A 52 -2.02 -5.63 -21.59
CA GLU A 52 -1.09 -4.52 -21.37
C GLU A 52 0.27 -5.07 -20.91
N ALA A 53 1.36 -4.40 -21.30
CA ALA A 53 2.67 -4.69 -20.74
C ALA A 53 2.58 -4.60 -19.20
N PRO A 54 3.32 -5.43 -18.45
CA PRO A 54 3.38 -5.27 -17.00
C PRO A 54 3.62 -3.80 -16.68
N PRO A 55 2.91 -3.20 -15.69
CA PRO A 55 3.25 -1.85 -15.27
C PRO A 55 4.76 -1.81 -15.01
N GLU A 56 5.45 -0.78 -15.50
CA GLU A 56 6.88 -0.59 -15.19
C GLU A 56 7.06 -0.76 -13.67
N GLU A 57 8.19 -1.33 -13.23
CA GLU A 57 8.54 -1.43 -11.81
C GLU A 57 8.54 -0.02 -11.19
N GLY A 58 7.35 0.44 -10.82
CA GLY A 58 7.10 1.69 -10.17
C GLY A 58 7.26 1.39 -8.71
N VAL A 59 8.35 1.88 -8.13
CA VAL A 59 8.43 2.03 -6.68
C VAL A 59 7.23 2.88 -6.28
N VAL A 60 6.19 2.27 -5.71
CA VAL A 60 5.13 3.01 -5.02
C VAL A 60 5.79 3.56 -3.76
N GLN A 61 6.50 4.68 -3.90
CA GLN A 61 7.05 5.41 -2.77
C GLN A 61 5.88 6.00 -2.00
N LEU A 62 5.46 5.29 -0.95
CA LEU A 62 4.68 5.89 0.13
C LEU A 62 5.62 6.85 0.87
N VAL A 63 5.76 8.07 0.33
CA VAL A 63 6.46 9.15 1.05
C VAL A 63 5.50 9.71 2.09
N SER A 64 5.43 9.07 3.25
CA SER A 64 4.84 9.68 4.44
C SER A 64 5.79 10.77 4.93
N VAL A 65 5.49 12.04 4.65
CA VAL A 65 6.18 13.18 5.27
C VAL A 65 5.38 13.60 6.50
N ASN A 66 5.59 12.91 7.62
CA ASN A 66 5.08 13.35 8.91
C ASN A 66 6.24 13.79 9.81
N THR A 67 6.65 15.05 9.66
CA THR A 67 7.58 15.70 10.60
C THR A 67 6.77 16.25 11.76
N TYR A 68 6.79 15.59 12.92
CA TYR A 68 6.35 16.22 14.17
C TYR A 68 7.57 16.47 15.06
N VAL A 69 7.95 17.75 15.16
CA VAL A 69 8.88 18.23 16.18
C VAL A 69 8.08 18.36 17.47
N VAL A 70 8.29 17.45 18.42
CA VAL A 70 7.79 17.60 19.78
C VAL A 70 8.75 18.52 20.53
N ARG A 71 8.22 19.65 21.04
CA ARG A 71 8.89 20.51 22.03
C ARG A 71 8.69 19.97 23.43
#